data_AF-A0A376U780-F1
#
_entry.id   AF-A0A376U780-F1
#
_cell.length_a   1.000
_cell.length_b   1.000
_cell.length_c   1.000
_cell.angle_alpha   90.00
_cell.angle_beta   90.00
_cell.angle_gamma   90.00
#
_symmetry.space_group_name_H-M   'P 1'
#
loop_
_entity.id
_entity.type
_entity.pdbx_description
1 polymer ?
#
loop_
_entity_poly.entity_id
_entity_poly.type
_entity_poly.pdbx_seq_one_letter_code
_entity_poly.pdbx_strand_id
1 'polypeptide(L)'
;MPLSSIAKVEQRFAPLSINHLDQFPVTTISFNVPDNYSLGDAVQAIMDTEKTLNLPVDITTQFQGSTLAFQSALGSTVWLIVAAVVAMYIVLGILYESFIHPITILSTLPTAGVGALLALLIAGSELDVIAIIGIILLIGIVKKNAIMMIDFALAAEREQGMSPREAIYQACLLRFRPILMTTLAALLGALPLMLSTGSARNCVVR
;
A
#
# COMPACT_ATOMS: atom_id res chain seq x y z
N MET A 1 -34.55 21.29 59.65
CA MET A 1 -33.13 21.68 59.55
C MET A 1 -32.85 22.05 58.09
N PRO A 2 -32.39 23.29 57.77
CA PRO A 2 -32.06 23.66 56.40
C PRO A 2 -30.78 22.94 55.92
N LEU A 3 -30.75 22.56 54.63
CA LEU A 3 -29.65 21.78 54.02
C LEU A 3 -28.28 22.47 54.09
N SER A 4 -28.27 23.80 54.14
CA SER A 4 -27.08 24.63 54.28
C SER A 4 -26.38 24.51 55.65
N SER A 5 -26.99 23.85 56.63
CA SER A 5 -26.40 23.59 57.95
C SER A 5 -25.61 22.28 58.02
N ILE A 6 -25.68 21.43 56.99
CA ILE A 6 -25.09 20.07 56.99
C ILE A 6 -24.14 19.87 55.79
N ALA A 7 -24.31 20.61 54.69
CA ALA A 7 -23.47 20.49 53.50
C ALA A 7 -23.03 21.85 52.95
N LYS A 8 -21.76 21.94 52.51
CA LYS A 8 -21.18 23.10 51.84
C LYS A 8 -21.26 22.88 50.32
N VAL A 9 -22.03 23.72 49.62
CA VAL A 9 -22.17 23.65 48.17
C VAL A 9 -21.15 24.58 47.53
N GLU A 10 -20.24 24.04 46.72
CA GLU A 10 -19.27 24.80 45.92
C GLU A 10 -19.42 24.42 44.44
N GLN A 11 -19.50 25.43 43.57
CA GLN A 11 -19.43 25.20 42.12
C GLN A 11 -17.97 25.06 41.71
N ARG A 12 -17.62 23.94 41.07
CA ARG A 12 -16.29 23.70 40.50
C ARG A 12 -16.43 23.24 39.05
N PHE A 13 -15.49 23.66 38.21
CA PHE A 13 -15.34 23.10 36.87
C PHE A 13 -14.73 21.71 37.00
N ALA A 14 -15.52 20.70 36.67
CA ALA A 14 -15.09 19.30 36.60
C ALA A 14 -15.30 18.78 35.17
N PRO A 15 -14.42 17.90 34.68
CA PRO A 15 -14.63 17.25 33.40
C PRO A 15 -15.93 16.43 33.43
N LEU A 16 -16.73 16.52 32.35
CA LEU A 16 -18.01 15.83 32.23
C LEU A 16 -17.84 14.30 32.15
N SER A 17 -16.70 13.85 31.63
CA SER A 17 -16.30 12.44 31.53
C SER A 17 -14.77 12.34 31.56
N ILE A 18 -14.25 11.28 32.17
CA ILE A 18 -12.83 10.92 32.14
C ILE A 18 -12.71 9.62 31.34
N ASN A 19 -12.21 9.74 30.12
CA ASN A 19 -11.94 8.59 29.27
C ASN A 19 -10.65 7.91 29.71
N HIS A 20 -10.61 6.59 29.63
CA HIS A 20 -9.43 5.80 29.92
C HIS A 20 -9.11 4.91 28.74
N LEU A 21 -7.83 4.76 28.43
CA LEU A 21 -7.29 3.82 27.46
C LEU A 21 -6.13 3.08 28.13
N ASP A 22 -6.15 1.75 28.08
CA ASP A 22 -5.16 0.89 28.74
C ASP A 22 -4.89 1.26 30.21
N GLN A 23 -5.95 1.63 30.94
CA GLN A 23 -5.94 2.04 32.36
C GLN A 23 -5.33 3.42 32.65
N PHE A 24 -4.92 4.18 31.63
CA PHE A 24 -4.47 5.56 31.77
C PHE A 24 -5.56 6.56 31.37
N PRO A 25 -5.71 7.71 32.08
CA PRO A 25 -6.60 8.78 31.65
C PRO A 25 -6.15 9.36 30.31
N VAL A 26 -7.07 9.50 29.36
CA VAL A 26 -6.76 10.00 28.02
C VAL A 26 -7.66 11.15 27.61
N THR A 27 -7.10 12.03 26.78
CA THR A 27 -7.85 13.04 26.04
C THR A 27 -7.78 12.70 24.56
N THR A 28 -8.93 12.37 23.97
CA THR A 28 -9.03 12.04 22.55
C THR A 28 -9.06 13.32 21.72
N ILE A 29 -8.13 13.42 20.78
CA ILE A 29 -8.12 14.46 19.75
C ILE A 29 -8.48 13.80 18.43
N SER A 30 -9.60 14.21 17.84
CA SER A 30 -10.04 13.72 16.53
C SER A 30 -9.70 14.75 15.46
N PHE A 31 -9.25 14.27 14.31
CA PHE A 31 -8.98 15.09 13.14
C PHE A 31 -9.60 14.43 11.90
N ASN A 32 -9.87 15.25 10.88
CA ASN A 32 -10.18 14.76 9.54
C ASN A 32 -9.14 15.30 8.57
N VAL A 33 -8.84 14.52 7.53
CA VAL A 33 -7.85 14.89 6.52
C VAL A 33 -8.59 15.63 5.39
N PRO A 34 -8.15 16.84 4.99
CA PRO A 34 -8.75 17.53 3.86
C PRO A 34 -8.39 16.86 2.53
N ASP A 35 -9.28 16.91 1.53
CA ASP A 35 -9.25 16.18 0.24
C ASP A 35 -7.93 16.23 -0.57
N ASN A 36 -7.01 17.15 -0.27
CA ASN A 36 -5.73 17.31 -0.99
C ASN A 36 -4.52 16.77 -0.22
N TYR A 37 -4.74 16.16 0.94
CA TYR A 37 -3.68 15.64 1.80
C TYR A 37 -3.95 14.18 2.08
N SER A 38 -2.90 13.37 2.14
CA SER A 38 -3.05 11.97 2.51
C SER A 38 -3.10 11.81 4.02
N LEU A 39 -3.64 10.68 4.50
CA LEU A 39 -3.54 10.31 5.91
C LEU A 39 -2.08 10.33 6.40
N GLY A 40 -1.13 9.89 5.57
CA GLY A 40 0.30 9.94 5.90
C GLY A 40 0.82 11.35 6.16
N ASP A 41 0.40 12.33 5.37
CA ASP A 41 0.78 13.74 5.56
C ASP A 41 0.25 14.28 6.88
N ALA A 42 -0.99 13.94 7.24
CA ALA A 42 -1.60 14.32 8.51
C ALA A 42 -0.86 13.68 9.70
N VAL A 43 -0.51 12.39 9.62
CA VAL A 43 0.29 11.73 10.67
C VAL A 43 1.65 12.40 10.83
N GLN A 44 2.32 12.69 9.71
CA GLN A 44 3.63 13.33 9.73
C GLN A 44 3.57 14.72 10.36
N ALA A 45 2.58 15.54 9.98
CA ALA A 45 2.36 16.85 10.55
C ALA A 45 2.08 16.79 12.08
N ILE A 46 1.30 15.80 12.54
CA ILE A 46 1.05 15.59 13.97
C ILE A 46 2.34 15.21 14.69
N MET A 47 3.12 14.27 14.16
CA MET A 47 4.39 13.85 14.76
C MET A 47 5.41 14.99 14.84
N ASP A 48 5.46 15.86 13.83
CA ASP A 48 6.37 17.02 13.82
C ASP A 48 5.88 18.12 14.77
N THR A 49 4.56 18.29 14.92
CA THR A 49 3.96 19.18 15.92
C THR A 49 4.22 18.68 17.35
N GLU A 50 4.13 17.37 17.57
CA GLU A 50 4.45 16.76 18.87
C GLU A 50 5.90 17.03 19.29
N LYS A 51 6.85 16.87 18.36
CA LYS A 51 8.27 17.17 18.59
C LYS A 51 8.52 18.64 18.90
N THR A 52 7.75 19.56 18.32
CA THR A 52 7.92 21.01 18.54
C THR A 52 7.26 21.49 19.83
N LEU A 53 6.22 20.82 20.30
CA LEU A 53 5.50 21.17 21.53
C LEU A 53 6.27 20.87 22.82
N ASN A 54 7.39 20.12 22.76
CA ASN A 54 8.18 19.71 23.93
C ASN A 54 7.29 19.20 25.08
N LEU A 55 6.40 18.25 24.76
CA LEU A 55 5.49 17.69 25.75
C LEU A 55 6.28 17.12 26.95
N PRO A 56 5.77 17.28 28.18
CA PRO A 56 6.35 16.63 29.36
C PRO A 56 6.48 15.12 29.15
N VAL A 57 7.52 14.51 29.70
CA VAL A 57 7.82 13.06 29.56
C VAL A 57 6.67 12.18 30.08
N ASP A 58 5.79 12.73 30.93
CA ASP A 58 4.61 12.06 31.48
C ASP A 58 3.43 11.95 30.48
N ILE A 59 3.49 12.65 29.33
CA ILE A 59 2.44 12.63 28.31
C ILE A 59 2.91 11.82 27.11
N THR A 60 2.28 10.66 26.89
CA THR A 60 2.50 9.83 25.70
C THR A 60 1.35 10.01 24.72
N THR A 61 1.64 10.30 23.46
CA THR A 61 0.65 10.28 22.37
C THR A 61 0.56 8.87 21.79
N GLN A 62 -0.64 8.47 21.39
CA GLN A 62 -0.85 7.23 20.65
C GLN A 62 -1.93 7.45 19.60
N PHE A 63 -1.65 7.04 18.37
CA PHE A 63 -2.65 7.01 17.31
C PHE A 63 -3.64 5.86 17.56
N GLN A 64 -4.90 6.07 17.15
CA GLN A 64 -5.98 5.09 17.30
C GLN A 64 -6.74 4.90 15.99
N GLY A 65 -7.47 3.78 15.87
CA GLY A 65 -8.32 3.49 14.72
C GLY A 65 -7.57 3.36 13.39
N SER A 66 -8.04 4.07 12.35
CA SER A 66 -7.50 4.00 10.98
C SER A 66 -6.04 4.45 10.90
N THR A 67 -5.64 5.40 11.73
CA THR A 67 -4.26 5.93 11.74
C THR A 67 -3.27 4.92 12.32
N LEU A 68 -3.65 4.23 13.39
CA LEU A 68 -2.86 3.14 13.99
C LEU A 68 -2.72 1.96 13.02
N ALA A 69 -3.81 1.60 12.34
CA ALA A 69 -3.80 0.56 11.31
C ALA A 69 -2.86 0.92 10.16
N PHE A 70 -2.87 2.18 9.70
CA PHE A 70 -1.96 2.68 8.66
C PHE A 70 -0.48 2.59 9.09
N GLN A 71 -0.14 3.04 10.30
CA GLN A 71 1.24 2.97 10.81
C GLN A 71 1.73 1.53 10.99
N SER A 72 0.88 0.66 11.52
CA SER A 72 1.17 -0.78 11.69
C SER A 72 1.35 -1.48 10.34
N ALA A 73 0.53 -1.11 9.34
CA ALA A 73 0.65 -1.62 7.98
C ALA A 73 1.96 -1.19 7.35
N LEU A 74 2.36 0.09 7.42
CA LEU A 74 3.62 0.57 6.86
C LEU A 74 4.85 -0.16 7.44
N GLY A 75 4.91 -0.31 8.77
CA GLY A 75 6.04 -0.96 9.43
C GLY A 75 6.19 -2.45 9.08
N SER A 76 5.08 -3.16 8.96
CA SER A 76 5.08 -4.58 8.58
C SER A 76 5.23 -4.81 7.07
N THR A 77 4.74 -3.87 6.25
CA THR A 77 4.77 -3.97 4.79
C THR A 77 6.19 -4.01 4.25
N VAL A 78 7.13 -3.22 4.80
CA VAL A 78 8.53 -3.28 4.37
C VAL A 78 9.13 -4.67 4.59
N TRP A 79 8.92 -5.26 5.78
CA TRP A 79 9.39 -6.61 6.08
C TRP A 79 8.69 -7.68 5.24
N LEU A 80 7.39 -7.53 4.98
CA LEU A 80 6.63 -8.44 4.12
C LEU A 80 7.09 -8.36 2.66
N ILE A 81 7.39 -7.17 2.14
CA ILE A 81 7.96 -6.99 0.80
C ILE A 81 9.33 -7.68 0.72
N VAL A 82 10.21 -7.47 1.71
CA VAL A 82 11.52 -8.13 1.75
C VAL A 82 11.35 -9.65 1.79
N ALA A 83 10.51 -10.16 2.69
CA ALA A 83 10.23 -11.59 2.79
C ALA A 83 9.65 -12.17 1.47
N ALA A 84 8.74 -11.44 0.81
CA ALA A 84 8.17 -11.84 -0.47
C ALA A 84 9.21 -11.86 -1.60
N VAL A 85 10.12 -10.88 -1.65
CA VAL A 85 11.23 -10.85 -2.62
C VAL A 85 12.19 -12.01 -2.38
N VAL A 86 12.53 -12.29 -1.13
CA VAL A 86 13.40 -13.44 -0.76
C VAL A 86 12.74 -14.77 -1.10
N ALA A 87 11.47 -14.96 -0.74
CA ALA A 87 10.73 -16.16 -1.07
C ALA A 87 10.63 -16.35 -2.60
N MET A 88 10.36 -15.29 -3.35
CA MET A 88 10.33 -15.30 -4.80
C MET A 88 11.72 -15.65 -5.40
N TYR A 89 12.79 -15.07 -4.86
CA TYR A 89 14.16 -15.40 -5.28
C TYR A 89 14.49 -16.88 -5.09
N ILE A 90 14.14 -17.45 -3.93
CA ILE A 90 14.38 -18.87 -3.63
C ILE A 90 13.58 -19.76 -4.59
N VAL A 91 12.29 -19.50 -4.78
CA VAL A 91 11.43 -20.29 -5.66
C VAL A 91 11.93 -20.27 -7.10
N LEU A 92 12.31 -19.09 -7.62
CA LEU A 92 12.86 -18.99 -8.97
C LEU A 92 14.28 -19.57 -9.09
N GLY A 93 15.11 -19.42 -8.07
CA GLY A 93 16.46 -20.00 -8.05
C GLY A 93 16.44 -21.52 -8.10
N ILE A 94 15.50 -22.14 -7.37
CA ILE A 94 15.26 -23.59 -7.45
C ILE A 94 14.68 -23.98 -8.82
N LEU A 95 13.76 -23.17 -9.38
CA LEU A 95 13.09 -23.49 -10.64
C LEU A 95 14.01 -23.41 -11.86
N TYR A 96 14.93 -22.45 -11.91
CA TYR A 96 15.77 -22.17 -13.09
C TYR A 96 17.23 -22.64 -12.96
N GLU A 97 17.61 -23.18 -11.80
CA GLU A 97 18.97 -23.69 -11.52
C GLU A 97 20.09 -22.64 -11.76
N SER A 98 19.72 -21.34 -11.78
CA SER A 98 20.60 -20.21 -12.08
C SER A 98 20.18 -18.98 -11.28
N PHE A 99 21.15 -18.33 -10.64
CA PHE A 99 20.94 -17.17 -9.75
C PHE A 99 20.73 -15.84 -10.49
N ILE A 100 20.95 -15.80 -11.81
CA ILE A 100 20.93 -14.56 -12.60
C ILE A 100 19.51 -14.22 -13.09
N HIS A 101 18.75 -15.21 -13.60
CA HIS A 101 17.39 -14.99 -14.13
C HIS A 101 16.37 -14.45 -13.10
N PRO A 102 16.40 -14.86 -11.81
CA PRO A 102 15.50 -14.30 -10.80
C PRO A 102 15.67 -12.79 -10.60
N ILE A 103 16.90 -12.27 -10.67
CA ILE A 103 17.20 -10.85 -10.47
C ILE A 103 16.59 -10.01 -11.60
N THR A 104 16.69 -10.48 -12.85
CA THR A 104 16.12 -9.79 -14.01
C THR A 104 14.59 -9.69 -13.91
N ILE A 105 13.92 -10.73 -13.41
CA ILE A 105 12.46 -10.73 -13.19
C ILE A 105 12.09 -9.80 -12.04
N LEU A 106 12.83 -9.83 -10.94
CA LEU A 106 12.60 -8.95 -9.78
C LEU A 106 12.76 -7.47 -10.14
N SER A 107 13.65 -7.13 -11.09
CA SER A 107 13.82 -5.76 -11.58
C SER A 107 12.57 -5.18 -12.26
N THR A 108 11.60 -6.01 -12.66
CA THR A 108 10.34 -5.53 -13.25
C THR A 108 9.32 -5.09 -12.19
N LEU A 109 9.46 -5.55 -10.94
CA LEU A 109 8.59 -5.17 -9.82
C LEU A 109 8.64 -3.68 -9.48
N PRO A 110 9.81 -3.03 -9.29
CA PRO A 110 9.86 -1.61 -8.98
C PRO A 110 9.25 -0.76 -10.11
N THR A 111 9.49 -1.12 -11.37
CA THR A 111 8.93 -0.42 -12.52
C THR A 111 7.40 -0.51 -12.57
N ALA A 112 6.83 -1.68 -12.26
CA ALA A 112 5.37 -1.85 -12.18
C ALA A 112 4.75 -1.05 -11.02
N GLY A 113 5.41 -1.05 -9.85
CA GLY A 113 4.99 -0.27 -8.69
C GLY A 113 5.03 1.23 -8.96
N VAL A 114 6.13 1.74 -9.53
CA VAL A 114 6.26 3.16 -9.92
C VAL A 114 5.20 3.53 -10.95
N GLY A 115 4.94 2.68 -11.95
CA GLY A 115 3.89 2.92 -12.94
C GLY A 115 2.49 3.02 -12.33
N ALA A 116 2.16 2.16 -11.37
CA ALA A 116 0.87 2.20 -10.67
C ALA A 116 0.74 3.44 -9.78
N LEU A 117 1.79 3.80 -9.04
CA LEU A 117 1.82 5.02 -8.21
C LEU A 117 1.70 6.28 -9.06
N LEU A 118 2.39 6.35 -10.20
CA LEU A 118 2.25 7.47 -11.15
C LEU A 118 0.84 7.55 -11.72
N ALA A 119 0.20 6.42 -12.03
CA ALA A 119 -1.18 6.39 -12.52
C ALA A 119 -2.16 6.93 -11.47
N LEU A 120 -1.99 6.56 -10.20
CA LEU A 120 -2.79 7.09 -9.09
C LEU A 120 -2.59 8.61 -8.91
N LEU A 121 -1.35 9.07 -9.00
CA LEU A 121 -1.01 10.49 -8.89
C LEU A 121 -1.63 11.32 -10.01
N ILE A 122 -1.59 10.83 -11.26
CA ILE A 122 -2.24 11.49 -12.41
C ILE A 122 -3.76 11.46 -12.28
N ALA A 123 -4.33 10.39 -11.72
CA ALA A 123 -5.76 10.26 -11.48
C ALA A 123 -6.25 11.08 -10.26
N GLY A 124 -5.34 11.70 -9.49
CA GLY A 124 -5.67 12.42 -8.25
C GLY A 124 -6.32 11.52 -7.19
N SER A 125 -6.00 10.22 -7.20
CA SER A 125 -6.58 9.23 -6.29
C SER A 125 -5.59 8.88 -5.19
N GLU A 126 -6.09 8.72 -3.96
CA GLU A 126 -5.26 8.31 -2.82
C GLU A 126 -4.94 6.81 -2.85
N LEU A 127 -3.90 6.42 -2.10
CA LEU A 127 -3.53 5.03 -1.91
C LEU A 127 -4.43 4.38 -0.85
N ASP A 128 -5.59 3.90 -1.28
CA ASP A 128 -6.54 3.17 -0.44
C ASP A 128 -6.39 1.64 -0.56
N VAL A 129 -7.24 0.88 0.15
CA VAL A 129 -7.22 -0.59 0.13
C VAL A 129 -7.51 -1.14 -1.27
N ILE A 130 -8.38 -0.49 -2.05
CA ILE A 130 -8.74 -0.91 -3.41
C ILE A 130 -7.54 -0.71 -4.35
N ALA A 131 -6.85 0.43 -4.24
CA ALA A 131 -5.64 0.75 -4.97
C ALA A 131 -4.53 -0.28 -4.67
N ILE A 132 -4.34 -0.67 -3.41
CA ILE A 132 -3.37 -1.70 -3.01
C ILE A 132 -3.67 -3.05 -3.70
N ILE A 133 -4.94 -3.48 -3.71
CA ILE A 133 -5.34 -4.71 -4.40
C ILE A 133 -5.02 -4.62 -5.90
N GLY A 134 -5.30 -3.47 -6.52
CA GLY A 134 -4.97 -3.20 -7.92
C GLY A 134 -3.47 -3.30 -8.21
N ILE A 135 -2.62 -2.73 -7.34
CA ILE A 135 -1.16 -2.81 -7.46
C ILE A 135 -0.68 -4.26 -7.38
N ILE A 136 -1.20 -5.05 -6.44
CA ILE A 136 -0.85 -6.46 -6.28
C ILE A 136 -1.22 -7.27 -7.54
N LEU A 137 -2.40 -7.03 -8.11
CA LEU A 137 -2.83 -7.67 -9.35
C LEU A 137 -1.95 -7.27 -10.53
N LEU A 138 -1.61 -5.98 -10.66
CA LEU A 138 -0.74 -5.48 -11.72
C LEU A 138 0.65 -6.12 -11.65
N ILE A 139 1.22 -6.20 -10.45
CA ILE A 139 2.50 -6.89 -10.20
C ILE A 139 2.45 -8.34 -10.70
N GLY A 140 1.35 -9.05 -10.44
CA GLY A 140 1.15 -10.43 -10.90
C GLY A 140 1.15 -10.56 -12.44
N ILE A 141 0.46 -9.66 -13.14
CA ILE A 141 0.39 -9.64 -14.61
C ILE A 141 1.77 -9.40 -15.22
N VAL A 142 2.48 -8.37 -14.74
CA VAL A 142 3.82 -8.01 -15.24
C VAL A 142 4.81 -9.14 -14.97
N LYS A 143 4.82 -9.68 -13.75
CA LYS A 143 5.68 -10.80 -13.36
C LYS A 143 5.42 -12.04 -14.21
N LYS A 144 4.15 -12.40 -14.44
CA LYS A 144 3.79 -13.54 -15.30
C LYS A 144 4.36 -13.34 -16.70
N ASN A 145 4.19 -12.16 -17.29
CA ASN A 145 4.69 -11.88 -18.63
C ASN A 145 6.23 -11.95 -18.70
N ALA A 146 6.94 -11.48 -17.68
CA ALA A 146 8.39 -11.57 -17.58
C ALA A 146 8.89 -13.03 -17.42
N ILE A 147 8.30 -13.79 -16.50
CA ILE A 147 8.62 -15.21 -16.27
C ILE A 147 8.48 -15.99 -17.58
N MET A 148 7.34 -15.84 -18.24
CA MET A 148 7.11 -16.63 -19.44
C MET A 148 8.10 -16.25 -20.57
N MET A 149 8.45 -14.96 -20.72
CA MET A 149 9.44 -14.52 -21.73
C MET A 149 10.81 -15.17 -21.53
N ILE A 150 11.30 -15.18 -20.29
CA ILE A 150 12.59 -15.79 -19.95
C ILE A 150 12.54 -17.31 -20.13
N ASP A 151 11.44 -17.94 -19.73
CA ASP A 151 11.25 -19.38 -19.90
C ASP A 151 11.34 -19.81 -21.38
N PHE A 152 10.73 -19.04 -22.29
CA PHE A 152 10.82 -19.32 -23.72
C PHE A 152 12.22 -19.06 -24.30
N ALA A 153 12.89 -18.00 -23.85
CA ALA A 153 14.27 -17.73 -24.28
C ALA A 153 15.21 -18.85 -23.82
N LEU A 154 15.06 -19.34 -22.58
CA LEU A 154 15.87 -20.42 -22.03
C LEU A 154 15.59 -21.76 -22.72
N ALA A 155 14.33 -22.04 -23.05
CA ALA A 155 13.96 -23.21 -23.85
C ALA A 155 14.57 -23.16 -25.26
N ALA A 156 14.55 -22.00 -25.94
CA ALA A 156 15.18 -21.84 -27.25
C ALA A 156 16.71 -21.99 -27.20
N GLU A 157 17.36 -21.50 -26.14
CA GLU A 157 18.81 -21.68 -25.95
C GLU A 157 19.18 -23.16 -25.70
N ARG A 158 18.42 -23.86 -24.86
CA ARG A 158 18.71 -25.27 -24.48
C ARG A 158 18.28 -26.30 -25.52
N GLU A 159 17.12 -26.15 -26.13
CA GLU A 159 16.56 -27.13 -27.07
C GLU A 159 16.98 -26.88 -28.52
N GLN A 160 17.15 -25.61 -28.90
CA GLN A 160 17.46 -25.22 -30.28
C GLN A 160 18.91 -24.75 -30.46
N GLY A 161 19.69 -24.67 -29.38
CA GLY A 161 21.09 -24.25 -29.41
C GLY A 161 21.28 -22.80 -29.88
N MET A 162 20.23 -21.97 -29.82
CA MET A 162 20.26 -20.60 -30.31
C MET A 162 21.13 -19.71 -29.41
N SER A 163 21.77 -18.71 -30.01
CA SER A 163 22.49 -17.70 -29.22
C SER A 163 21.50 -16.93 -28.32
N PRO A 164 21.90 -16.47 -27.11
CA PRO A 164 20.99 -15.78 -26.17
C PRO A 164 20.28 -14.58 -26.78
N ARG A 165 20.94 -13.89 -27.74
CA ARG A 165 20.39 -12.72 -28.41
C ARG A 165 19.27 -13.09 -29.39
N GLU A 166 19.44 -14.18 -30.13
CA GLU A 166 18.43 -14.69 -31.08
C GLU A 166 17.25 -15.31 -30.33
N ALA A 167 17.53 -16.05 -29.24
CA ALA A 167 16.52 -16.67 -28.40
C ALA A 167 15.56 -15.63 -27.78
N ILE A 168 16.09 -14.53 -27.22
CA ILE A 168 15.26 -13.44 -26.68
C ILE A 168 14.47 -12.74 -27.78
N TYR A 169 15.06 -12.50 -28.95
CA TYR A 169 14.35 -11.86 -30.06
C TYR A 169 13.17 -12.71 -30.53
N GLN A 170 13.36 -14.02 -30.67
CA GLN A 170 12.30 -14.96 -31.04
C GLN A 170 11.23 -15.05 -29.94
N ALA A 171 11.63 -15.07 -28.67
CA ALA A 171 10.72 -15.05 -27.52
C ALA A 171 9.84 -13.79 -27.54
N CYS A 172 10.41 -12.62 -27.85
CA CYS A 172 9.67 -11.36 -27.97
C CYS A 172 8.61 -11.43 -29.07
N LEU A 173 8.94 -11.95 -30.25
CA LEU A 173 7.99 -12.05 -31.36
C LEU A 173 6.80 -12.97 -31.04
N LEU A 174 7.07 -14.12 -30.44
CA LEU A 174 6.03 -15.10 -30.13
C LEU A 174 5.12 -14.65 -28.98
N ARG A 175 5.66 -13.85 -28.06
CA ARG A 175 4.92 -13.39 -26.87
C ARG A 175 4.31 -12.02 -26.98
N PHE A 176 4.67 -11.23 -27.99
CA PHE A 176 4.08 -9.92 -28.21
C PHE A 176 2.55 -9.98 -28.31
N ARG A 177 2.01 -10.93 -29.08
CA ARG A 177 0.55 -11.16 -29.22
C ARG A 177 -0.11 -11.52 -27.87
N PRO A 178 0.34 -12.55 -27.13
CA PRO A 178 -0.17 -12.86 -25.80
C PRO A 178 -0.06 -11.71 -24.78
N ILE A 179 1.07 -10.99 -24.74
CA ILE A 179 1.28 -9.89 -23.80
C ILE A 179 0.23 -8.80 -24.06
N LEU A 180 0.09 -8.36 -25.32
CA LEU A 180 -0.93 -7.38 -25.70
C LEU A 180 -2.35 -7.84 -25.38
N MET A 181 -2.66 -9.12 -25.59
CA MET A 181 -3.97 -9.67 -25.26
C MET A 181 -4.27 -9.54 -23.76
N THR A 182 -3.31 -9.91 -22.90
CA THR A 182 -3.50 -9.82 -21.44
C THR A 182 -3.61 -8.38 -20.95
N THR A 183 -2.78 -7.47 -21.46
CA THR A 183 -2.79 -6.06 -21.05
C THR A 183 -4.04 -5.36 -21.55
N LEU A 184 -4.46 -5.60 -22.80
CA LEU A 184 -5.69 -5.02 -23.34
C LEU A 184 -6.93 -5.57 -22.65
N ALA A 185 -6.99 -6.87 -22.35
CA ALA A 185 -8.10 -7.45 -21.62
C ALA A 185 -8.21 -6.88 -20.20
N ALA A 186 -7.08 -6.72 -19.49
CA ALA A 186 -7.06 -6.10 -18.16
C ALA A 186 -7.50 -4.63 -18.22
N LEU A 187 -6.99 -3.85 -19.17
CA LEU A 187 -7.37 -2.45 -19.36
C LEU A 187 -8.85 -2.31 -19.72
N LEU A 188 -9.36 -3.08 -20.69
CA LEU A 188 -10.75 -3.06 -21.10
C LEU A 188 -11.71 -3.61 -20.03
N GLY A 189 -11.25 -4.52 -19.17
CA GLY A 189 -12.03 -5.00 -18.01
C GLY A 189 -12.08 -3.99 -16.86
N ALA A 190 -11.02 -3.21 -16.67
CA ALA A 190 -10.96 -2.15 -15.66
C ALA A 190 -11.62 -0.84 -16.13
N LEU A 191 -11.70 -0.60 -17.44
CA LEU A 191 -12.26 0.62 -18.03
C LEU A 191 -13.72 0.89 -17.60
N PRO A 192 -14.65 -0.08 -17.59
CA PRO A 192 -16.00 0.13 -17.08
C PRO A 192 -16.05 0.47 -15.59
N LEU A 193 -15.15 -0.08 -14.77
CA LEU A 193 -15.08 0.25 -13.34
C LEU A 193 -14.61 1.68 -13.14
N MET A 194 -13.65 2.14 -13.94
CA MET A 194 -13.15 3.52 -13.91
C MET A 194 -14.18 4.53 -14.42
N LEU A 195 -14.98 4.17 -15.42
CA LEU A 195 -16.03 5.02 -16.00
C LEU A 195 -17.39 4.88 -15.30
N SER A 196 -17.54 3.91 -14.40
CA SER A 196 -18.77 3.68 -13.64
C SER A 196 -19.05 4.91 -12.77
N THR A 197 -19.98 5.75 -13.21
CA THR A 197 -20.48 6.91 -12.46
C THR A 197 -21.52 6.52 -11.39
N GLY A 198 -21.62 5.24 -11.01
CA GLY A 198 -22.66 4.72 -10.14
C GLY A 198 -22.32 4.74 -8.65
N SER A 199 -23.10 5.51 -7.88
CA SER A 199 -23.33 5.46 -6.41
C SER A 199 -22.15 5.61 -5.43
N ALA A 200 -20.93 5.17 -5.75
CA ALA A 200 -19.80 5.19 -4.80
C ALA A 200 -19.16 6.59 -4.63
N ARG A 201 -19.16 7.41 -5.70
CA ARG A 201 -18.60 8.78 -5.65
C ARG A 201 -19.39 9.74 -4.75
N ASN A 202 -20.67 9.44 -4.46
CA ASN A 202 -21.52 10.28 -3.61
C ASN A 202 -21.45 9.97 -2.11
N CYS A 203 -20.72 8.93 -1.70
CA CYS A 203 -20.60 8.57 -0.28
C CYS A 203 -19.29 9.06 0.37
N VAL A 204 -18.34 9.59 -0.41
CA VAL A 204 -17.07 10.14 0.08
C VAL A 204 -17.10 11.67 0.19
N VAL A 205 -18.06 12.34 -0.47
CA VAL A 205 -18.18 13.81 -0.47
C VAL A 205 -19.27 14.29 0.52
N ARG A 206 -19.53 13.56 1.60
CA ARG A 206 -20.38 14.05 2.69
C ARG A 206 -19.91 13.61 4.06
#